data_AF-A0A7Y3SYA5-F1
#
_entry.id   AF-A0A7Y3SYA5-F1
#
_cell.length_a   1.000
_cell.length_b   1.000
_cell.length_c   1.000
_cell.angle_alpha   90.00
_cell.angle_beta   90.00
_cell.angle_gamma   90.00
#
_symmetry.space_group_name_H-M   'P 1'
#
loop_
_entity.id
_entity.type
_entity.pdbx_description
1 polymer ?
#
loop_
_entity_poly.entity_id
_entity_poly.type
_entity_poly.pdbx_seq_one_letter_code
_entity_poly.pdbx_strand_id
1 'polypeptide(L)'
;MYNEFNYLSSELLLNVVQKEFEFESERNKGLQNRSGIFISFIGVIMTVFPSYINIKRIVDTHNVTIGQTGILLLYLVLIILLFTGLIISLILFSKTLNTKQYRRLKTNGFNKNNAIFVNNQVAVELMNDYKIALEHNIQVNDKKANIFGIAYKILTICIVLIPIIITIKAFI
;
A
#
# COMPACT_ATOMS: atom_id res chain seq x y z
N MET A 1 -8.13 -4.44 53.24
CA MET A 1 -7.29 -3.23 53.11
C MET A 1 -6.51 -3.40 51.82
N TYR A 2 -7.06 -2.92 50.69
CA TYR A 2 -6.44 -3.08 49.36
C TYR A 2 -5.53 -1.88 49.13
N ASN A 3 -4.24 -2.13 48.89
CA ASN A 3 -3.20 -1.12 48.75
C ASN A 3 -3.54 -0.13 47.61
N GLU A 4 -3.78 1.13 47.97
CA GLU A 4 -3.97 2.27 47.05
C GLU A 4 -2.74 2.59 46.18
N PHE A 5 -1.61 1.90 46.41
CA PHE A 5 -0.36 2.05 45.63
C PHE A 5 -0.29 1.20 44.35
N ASN A 6 -1.29 0.38 44.06
CA ASN A 6 -1.28 -0.44 42.86
C ASN A 6 -1.66 0.42 41.64
N TYR A 7 -0.64 0.75 40.83
CA TYR A 7 -0.72 1.38 39.51
C TYR A 7 -1.00 2.90 39.45
N LEU A 8 -0.23 3.73 40.16
CA LEU A 8 -0.33 5.20 40.07
C LEU A 8 -0.19 5.77 38.64
N SER A 9 0.57 5.10 37.77
CA SER A 9 0.85 5.58 36.40
C SER A 9 0.02 4.87 35.33
N SER A 10 -0.97 4.04 35.68
CA SER A 10 -1.71 3.24 34.68
C SER A 10 -2.45 4.10 33.67
N GLU A 11 -3.08 5.19 34.10
CA GLU A 11 -3.76 6.13 33.19
C GLU A 11 -2.77 6.82 32.24
N LEU A 12 -1.61 7.24 32.74
CA LEU A 12 -0.57 7.84 31.91
C LEU A 12 -0.09 6.85 30.83
N LEU A 13 0.19 5.61 31.22
CA LEU A 13 0.64 4.56 30.30
C LEU A 13 -0.46 4.20 29.30
N LEU A 14 -1.71 4.05 29.74
CA LEU A 14 -2.85 3.81 28.87
C LEU A 14 -2.98 4.92 27.82
N ASN A 15 -2.90 6.19 28.23
CA ASN A 15 -2.98 7.34 27.33
C ASN A 15 -1.86 7.33 26.29
N VAL A 16 -0.63 6.95 26.66
CA VAL A 16 0.49 6.83 25.71
C VAL A 16 0.22 5.72 24.70
N VAL A 17 -0.20 4.53 25.15
CA VAL A 17 -0.47 3.40 24.25
C VAL A 17 -1.64 3.69 23.32
N GLN A 18 -2.69 4.39 23.79
CA GLN A 18 -3.80 4.83 22.95
C GLN A 18 -3.35 5.77 21.83
N LYS A 19 -2.50 6.77 22.15
CA LYS A 19 -1.94 7.67 21.15
C LYS A 19 -1.10 6.94 20.10
N GLU A 20 -0.26 6.00 20.52
CA GLU A 20 0.52 5.18 19.59
C GLU A 20 -0.38 4.31 18.69
N PHE A 21 -1.46 3.75 19.24
CA PHE A 21 -2.46 3.01 18.48
C PHE A 21 -3.18 3.87 17.44
N GLU A 22 -3.55 5.10 17.81
CA GLU A 22 -4.14 6.09 16.91
C GLU A 22 -3.17 6.47 15.79
N PHE A 23 -1.91 6.78 16.14
CA PHE A 23 -0.85 7.07 15.17
C PHE A 23 -0.68 5.93 14.16
N GLU A 24 -0.65 4.69 14.62
CA GLU A 24 -0.49 3.54 13.73
C GLU A 24 -1.73 3.32 12.83
N SER A 25 -2.92 3.63 13.34
CA SER A 25 -4.16 3.65 12.56
C SER A 25 -4.13 4.71 11.47
N GLU A 26 -3.65 5.91 11.78
CA GLU A 26 -3.43 6.98 10.81
C GLU A 26 -2.38 6.61 9.77
N ARG A 27 -1.28 5.98 10.17
CA ARG A 27 -0.25 5.45 9.26
C ARG A 27 -0.84 4.46 8.26
N ASN A 28 -1.68 3.53 8.70
CA ASN A 28 -2.40 2.60 7.82
C ASN A 28 -3.32 3.33 6.84
N LYS A 29 -4.11 4.31 7.31
CA LYS A 29 -4.96 5.13 6.43
C LYS A 29 -4.14 5.89 5.40
N GLY A 30 -3.00 6.46 5.81
CA GLY A 30 -2.06 7.15 4.92
C GLY A 30 -1.54 6.26 3.80
N LEU A 31 -1.14 5.01 4.12
CA LEU A 31 -0.72 4.02 3.12
C LEU A 31 -1.85 3.66 2.16
N GLN A 32 -3.08 3.48 2.67
CA GLN A 32 -4.23 3.14 1.84
C GLN A 32 -4.62 4.28 0.89
N ASN A 33 -4.70 5.51 1.40
CA ASN A 33 -5.02 6.69 0.60
C ASN A 33 -4.01 6.88 -0.54
N ARG A 34 -2.71 6.81 -0.23
CA ARG A 34 -1.65 6.91 -1.25
C ARG A 34 -1.74 5.78 -2.27
N SER A 35 -2.01 4.56 -1.84
CA SER A 35 -2.18 3.41 -2.75
C SER A 35 -3.36 3.60 -3.69
N GLY A 36 -4.50 4.11 -3.18
CA GLY A 36 -5.66 4.46 -3.99
C GLY A 36 -5.35 5.49 -5.08
N ILE A 37 -4.62 6.55 -4.72
CA ILE A 37 -4.17 7.58 -5.68
C ILE A 37 -3.32 6.95 -6.80
N PHE A 38 -2.34 6.10 -6.45
CA PHE A 38 -1.50 5.45 -7.46
C PHE A 38 -2.26 4.46 -8.34
N ILE A 39 -3.25 3.75 -7.80
CA ILE A 39 -4.14 2.89 -8.60
C ILE A 39 -4.91 3.72 -9.64
N SER A 40 -5.50 4.85 -9.23
CA SER A 40 -6.19 5.75 -10.15
C SER A 40 -5.24 6.28 -11.23
N PHE A 41 -4.02 6.66 -10.84
CA PHE A 41 -2.99 7.14 -11.77
C PHE A 41 -2.57 6.06 -12.78
N ILE A 42 -2.38 4.81 -12.34
CA ILE A 42 -2.12 3.66 -13.23
C ILE A 42 -3.29 3.47 -14.20
N GLY A 43 -4.53 3.58 -13.73
CA GLY A 43 -5.72 3.49 -14.59
C GLY A 43 -5.70 4.51 -15.73
N VAL A 44 -5.36 5.77 -15.44
CA VAL A 44 -5.21 6.82 -16.47
C VAL A 44 -4.14 6.44 -17.49
N ILE A 45 -2.96 6.00 -17.04
CA ILE A 45 -1.88 5.56 -17.94
C ILE A 45 -2.35 4.40 -18.82
N MET A 46 -3.02 3.40 -18.25
CA MET A 46 -3.49 2.23 -18.98
C MET A 46 -4.56 2.57 -20.02
N THR A 47 -5.38 3.61 -19.81
CA THR A 47 -6.37 4.07 -20.79
C THR A 47 -5.76 4.97 -21.87
N VAL A 48 -4.87 5.88 -21.48
CA VAL A 48 -4.32 6.91 -22.38
C VAL A 48 -3.15 6.38 -23.20
N PHE A 49 -2.25 5.60 -22.62
CA PHE A 49 -1.03 5.17 -23.32
C PHE A 49 -1.29 4.31 -24.59
N PRO A 50 -2.27 3.39 -24.63
CA PRO A 50 -2.57 2.62 -25.84
C PRO A 50 -2.87 3.47 -27.08
N SER A 51 -3.50 4.65 -26.94
CA SER A 51 -3.76 5.53 -28.10
C SER A 51 -2.49 6.09 -28.73
N TYR A 52 -1.37 6.08 -28.00
CA TYR A 52 -0.06 6.47 -28.52
C TYR A 52 0.67 5.30 -29.20
N ILE A 53 0.18 4.06 -29.11
CA ILE A 53 0.80 2.89 -29.74
C ILE A 53 0.29 2.75 -31.18
N ASN A 54 1.21 2.75 -32.16
CA ASN A 54 0.83 2.60 -33.58
C ASN A 54 0.73 1.12 -33.98
N ILE A 55 -0.41 0.48 -33.69
CA ILE A 55 -0.63 -0.97 -33.92
C ILE A 55 -0.55 -1.33 -35.41
N LYS A 56 -1.00 -0.45 -36.32
CA LYS A 56 -1.03 -0.73 -37.77
C LYS A 56 0.37 -1.03 -38.34
N ARG A 57 1.40 -0.31 -37.89
CA ARG A 57 2.79 -0.52 -38.31
C ARG A 57 3.42 -1.81 -37.77
N ILE A 58 2.89 -2.37 -36.68
CA ILE A 58 3.35 -3.67 -36.16
C ILE A 58 2.87 -4.81 -37.07
N VAL A 59 1.72 -4.63 -37.72
CA VAL A 59 1.09 -5.65 -38.57
C VAL A 59 1.61 -5.58 -40.01
N ASP A 60 1.90 -4.37 -40.53
CA ASP A 60 2.42 -4.18 -41.90
C ASP A 60 3.94 -4.41 -41.98
N THR A 61 4.35 -5.68 -41.89
CA THR A 61 5.77 -6.11 -41.89
C THR A 61 6.40 -6.22 -43.29
N HIS A 62 5.64 -6.03 -44.36
CA HIS A 62 6.08 -6.33 -45.73
C HIS A 62 7.19 -5.43 -46.29
N ASN A 63 7.43 -4.24 -45.71
CA ASN A 63 8.38 -3.25 -46.24
C ASN A 63 9.51 -2.87 -45.26
N VAL A 64 9.79 -3.72 -44.25
CA VAL A 64 10.73 -3.38 -43.17
C VAL A 64 12.14 -3.89 -43.49
N THR A 65 13.13 -3.00 -43.45
CA THR A 65 14.55 -3.36 -43.62
C THR A 65 15.05 -4.16 -42.42
N ILE A 66 16.03 -5.07 -42.58
CA ILE A 66 16.57 -5.91 -41.48
C ILE A 66 16.95 -5.09 -40.23
N GLY A 67 17.53 -3.90 -40.40
CA GLY A 67 17.86 -3.00 -39.29
C GLY A 67 16.64 -2.38 -38.57
N GLN A 68 15.55 -2.13 -39.30
CA GLN A 68 14.29 -1.61 -38.74
C GLN A 68 13.52 -2.70 -37.99
N THR A 69 13.66 -3.97 -38.40
CA THR A 69 13.07 -5.12 -37.69
C THR A 69 13.58 -5.23 -36.26
N GLY A 70 14.89 -5.00 -36.03
CA GLY A 70 15.47 -5.01 -34.69
C GLY A 70 14.89 -3.93 -33.77
N ILE A 71 14.69 -2.71 -34.29
CA ILE A 71 14.13 -1.58 -33.55
C ILE A 71 12.65 -1.82 -33.23
N LEU A 72 11.90 -2.42 -34.16
CA LEU A 72 10.50 -2.79 -33.97
C LEU A 72 10.33 -3.89 -32.91
N LEU A 73 11.20 -4.89 -32.90
CA LEU A 73 11.23 -5.92 -31.84
C LEU A 73 11.52 -5.31 -30.47
N LEU A 74 12.53 -4.43 -30.37
CA LEU A 74 12.83 -3.72 -29.13
C LEU A 74 11.63 -2.90 -28.64
N TYR A 75 10.99 -2.14 -29.52
CA TYR A 75 9.80 -1.36 -29.22
C TYR A 75 8.66 -2.23 -28.65
N LEU A 76 8.40 -3.39 -29.26
CA LEU A 76 7.38 -4.33 -28.81
C LEU A 76 7.71 -4.91 -27.42
N VAL A 77 8.96 -5.30 -27.19
CA VAL A 77 9.42 -5.80 -25.88
C VAL A 77 9.24 -4.74 -24.79
N LEU A 78 9.57 -3.48 -25.07
CA LEU A 78 9.41 -2.39 -24.09
C LEU A 78 7.93 -2.12 -23.77
N ILE A 79 7.03 -2.21 -24.75
CA ILE A 79 5.59 -2.12 -24.51
C ILE A 79 5.10 -3.24 -23.59
N ILE A 80 5.49 -4.49 -23.87
CA ILE A 80 5.11 -5.63 -23.03
C ILE A 80 5.63 -5.43 -21.61
N LEU A 81 6.89 -4.99 -21.46
CA LEU A 81 7.50 -4.74 -20.16
C LEU A 81 6.79 -3.61 -19.41
N LEU A 82 6.35 -2.56 -20.10
CA LEU A 82 5.55 -1.48 -19.51
C LEU A 82 4.23 -2.01 -18.95
N PHE A 83 3.43 -2.70 -19.76
CA PHE A 83 2.10 -3.16 -19.33
C PHE A 83 2.19 -4.22 -18.22
N THR A 84 3.15 -5.15 -18.32
CA THR A 84 3.38 -6.14 -17.26
C THR A 84 3.80 -5.47 -15.96
N GLY A 85 4.70 -4.48 -16.01
CA GLY A 85 5.09 -3.69 -14.84
C GLY A 85 3.92 -2.92 -14.21
N LEU A 86 3.07 -2.28 -15.03
CA LEU A 86 1.87 -1.59 -14.55
C LEU A 86 0.87 -2.54 -13.87
N ILE A 87 0.63 -3.72 -14.47
CA ILE A 87 -0.25 -4.75 -13.88
C ILE A 87 0.31 -5.25 -12.54
N ILE A 88 1.61 -5.54 -12.46
CA ILE A 88 2.26 -5.97 -11.22
C ILE A 88 2.13 -4.88 -10.15
N SER A 89 2.40 -3.62 -10.51
CA SER A 89 2.28 -2.48 -9.58
C SER A 89 0.85 -2.32 -9.08
N LEU A 90 -0.16 -2.45 -9.96
CA LEU A 90 -1.57 -2.41 -9.62
C LEU A 90 -1.97 -3.48 -8.60
N ILE A 91 -1.52 -4.73 -8.81
CA ILE A 91 -1.78 -5.85 -7.90
C ILE A 91 -1.15 -5.57 -6.52
N LEU A 92 0.09 -5.06 -6.50
CA LEU A 92 0.78 -4.75 -5.25
C LEU A 92 0.12 -3.60 -4.49
N PHE A 93 -0.28 -2.51 -5.16
CA PHE A 93 -1.05 -1.43 -4.53
C PHE A 93 -2.45 -1.89 -4.08
N SER A 94 -3.04 -2.86 -4.76
CA SER A 94 -4.32 -3.43 -4.30
C SER A 94 -4.13 -4.28 -3.03
N LYS A 95 -2.99 -4.96 -2.88
CA LYS A 95 -2.65 -5.70 -1.65
C LYS A 95 -2.46 -4.78 -0.43
N THR A 96 -1.96 -3.56 -0.61
CA THR A 96 -1.79 -2.60 0.50
C THR A 96 -3.13 -2.08 1.04
N LEU A 97 -4.17 -2.05 0.20
CA LEU A 97 -5.54 -1.67 0.59
C LEU A 97 -6.25 -2.68 1.48
N ASN A 98 -5.77 -3.92 1.56
CA ASN A 98 -6.47 -4.97 2.30
C ASN A 98 -6.50 -4.68 3.82
N THR A 99 -7.69 -4.54 4.39
CA THR A 99 -7.92 -4.21 5.81
C THR A 99 -8.08 -5.42 6.73
N LYS A 100 -8.22 -6.64 6.18
CA LYS A 100 -8.58 -7.85 6.95
C LYS A 100 -7.61 -8.23 8.07
N GLN A 101 -6.40 -7.69 8.06
CA GLN A 101 -5.37 -7.98 9.06
C GLN A 101 -5.35 -6.96 10.22
N TYR A 102 -6.17 -5.91 10.22
CA TYR A 102 -6.10 -4.91 11.29
C TYR A 102 -6.89 -5.33 12.53
N ARG A 103 -6.24 -5.40 13.70
CA ARG A 103 -6.89 -5.72 14.97
C ARG A 103 -7.53 -4.48 15.58
N ARG A 104 -8.77 -4.65 16.04
CA ARG A 104 -9.52 -3.67 16.82
C ARG A 104 -9.52 -4.09 18.28
N LEU A 105 -9.75 -3.12 19.17
CA LEU A 105 -9.99 -3.40 20.58
C LEU A 105 -11.25 -4.27 20.72
N LYS A 106 -11.20 -5.26 21.63
CA LYS A 106 -12.35 -6.12 21.91
C LYS A 106 -13.35 -5.34 22.75
N THR A 107 -14.57 -5.19 22.26
CA THR A 107 -15.64 -4.47 22.98
C THR A 107 -16.39 -5.36 23.98
N ASN A 108 -16.11 -6.66 24.02
CA ASN A 108 -16.82 -7.62 24.88
C ASN A 108 -16.68 -7.31 26.38
N GLY A 109 -15.59 -6.63 26.77
CA GLY A 109 -15.33 -6.18 28.13
C GLY A 109 -16.11 -4.93 28.56
N PHE A 110 -16.79 -4.24 27.63
CA PHE A 110 -17.48 -2.97 27.90
C PHE A 110 -18.92 -3.24 28.37
N ASN A 111 -19.05 -3.73 29.60
CA ASN A 111 -20.33 -4.12 30.18
C ASN A 111 -20.45 -3.65 31.64
N LYS A 112 -21.68 -3.68 32.18
CA LYS A 112 -21.98 -3.25 33.55
C LYS A 112 -21.22 -4.05 34.61
N ASN A 113 -20.90 -5.32 34.33
CA ASN A 113 -20.19 -6.19 35.27
C ASN A 113 -18.72 -5.79 35.44
N ASN A 114 -18.12 -5.20 34.39
CA ASN A 114 -16.75 -4.70 34.44
C ASN A 114 -16.67 -3.23 34.87
N ALA A 115 -17.79 -2.50 34.87
CA ALA A 115 -17.86 -1.10 35.30
C ALA A 115 -17.74 -0.90 36.82
N ILE A 116 -17.76 -1.98 37.62
CA ILE A 116 -17.63 -1.94 39.08
C ILE A 116 -16.18 -1.98 39.56
N PHE A 117 -15.21 -2.29 38.67
CA PHE A 117 -13.80 -2.38 39.03
C PHE A 117 -13.16 -1.00 39.20
N VAL A 118 -12.07 -0.94 39.97
CA VAL A 118 -11.32 0.29 40.22
C VAL A 118 -10.65 0.77 38.93
N ASN A 119 -10.71 2.08 38.67
CA ASN A 119 -10.22 2.70 37.43
C ASN A 119 -8.78 2.26 37.08
N ASN A 120 -7.87 2.27 38.05
CA ASN A 120 -6.47 1.88 37.82
C ASN A 120 -6.30 0.44 37.35
N GLN A 121 -7.15 -0.49 37.79
CA GLN A 121 -7.12 -1.89 37.36
C GLN A 121 -7.66 -2.03 35.94
N VAL A 122 -8.77 -1.37 35.64
CA VAL A 122 -9.34 -1.32 34.29
C VAL A 122 -8.36 -0.71 33.30
N ALA A 123 -7.64 0.35 33.70
CA ALA A 123 -6.64 1.00 32.88
C ALA A 123 -5.48 0.07 32.50
N VAL A 124 -5.02 -0.78 33.44
CA VAL A 124 -3.97 -1.79 33.16
C VAL A 124 -4.45 -2.85 32.17
N GLU A 125 -5.67 -3.36 32.34
CA GLU A 125 -6.23 -4.35 31.41
C GLU A 125 -6.44 -3.77 30.00
N LEU A 126 -6.99 -2.56 29.91
CA LEU A 126 -7.12 -1.85 28.63
C LEU A 126 -5.75 -1.59 27.99
N MET A 127 -4.76 -1.20 28.78
CA MET A 127 -3.39 -0.97 28.29
C MET A 127 -2.84 -2.26 27.66
N ASN A 128 -3.04 -3.41 28.29
CA ASN A 128 -2.61 -4.70 27.74
C ASN A 128 -3.33 -5.03 26.43
N ASP A 129 -4.65 -4.85 26.36
CA ASP A 129 -5.43 -5.07 25.13
C ASP A 129 -4.99 -4.15 23.98
N TYR A 130 -4.76 -2.86 24.28
CA TYR A 130 -4.25 -1.90 23.31
C TYR A 130 -2.85 -2.27 22.84
N LYS A 131 -1.96 -2.67 23.75
CA LYS A 131 -0.60 -3.09 23.42
C LYS A 131 -0.58 -4.28 22.47
N ILE A 132 -1.38 -5.32 22.75
CA ILE A 132 -1.49 -6.51 21.90
C ILE A 132 -2.01 -6.14 20.50
N ALA A 133 -2.98 -5.24 20.42
CA ALA A 133 -3.52 -4.77 19.14
C ALA A 133 -2.49 -3.92 18.37
N LEU A 134 -1.79 -3.02 19.06
CA LEU A 134 -0.74 -2.16 18.51
C LEU A 134 0.41 -2.98 17.91
N GLU A 135 0.99 -3.92 18.67
CA GLU A 135 2.11 -4.76 18.21
C GLU A 135 1.75 -5.54 16.93
N HIS A 136 0.53 -6.08 16.87
CA HIS A 136 0.04 -6.74 15.67
C HIS A 136 -0.10 -5.78 14.49
N ASN A 137 -0.66 -4.60 14.73
CA ASN A 137 -0.92 -3.61 13.68
C ASN A 137 0.36 -3.02 13.11
N ILE A 138 1.39 -2.80 13.94
CA ILE A 138 2.74 -2.39 13.49
C ILE A 138 3.28 -3.42 12.48
N GLN A 139 3.26 -4.72 12.81
CA GLN A 139 3.76 -5.77 11.92
C GLN A 139 2.99 -5.81 10.58
N VAL A 140 1.67 -5.58 10.61
CA VAL A 140 0.84 -5.53 9.40
C VAL A 140 1.20 -4.31 8.55
N ASN A 141 1.33 -3.14 9.16
CA ASN A 141 1.65 -1.91 8.45
C ASN A 141 3.07 -1.90 7.89
N ASP A 142 4.03 -2.51 8.56
CA ASP A 142 5.40 -2.65 8.03
C ASP A 142 5.42 -3.53 6.78
N LYS A 143 4.68 -4.65 6.79
CA LYS A 143 4.50 -5.49 5.60
C LYS A 143 3.86 -4.70 4.46
N LYS A 144 2.82 -3.92 4.75
CA LYS A 144 2.17 -3.06 3.75
C LYS A 144 3.10 -1.97 3.23
N ALA A 145 3.88 -1.32 4.08
CA ALA A 145 4.85 -0.30 3.70
C ALA A 145 5.92 -0.88 2.77
N ASN A 146 6.39 -2.10 3.04
CA ASN A 146 7.34 -2.79 2.17
C ASN A 146 6.72 -3.11 0.80
N ILE A 147 5.51 -3.66 0.76
CA ILE A 147 4.78 -3.93 -0.49
C ILE A 147 4.56 -2.63 -1.28
N PHE A 148 4.15 -1.56 -0.60
CA PHE A 148 3.97 -0.23 -1.18
C PHE A 148 5.28 0.28 -1.79
N GLY A 149 6.40 0.17 -1.08
CA GLY A 149 7.71 0.60 -1.56
C GLY A 149 8.15 -0.16 -2.81
N ILE A 150 7.87 -1.46 -2.90
CA ILE A 150 8.14 -2.27 -4.10
C ILE A 150 7.24 -1.81 -5.26
N ALA A 151 5.94 -1.65 -5.02
CA ALA A 151 4.98 -1.19 -6.03
C ALA A 151 5.36 0.18 -6.61
N TYR A 152 5.77 1.10 -5.75
CA TYR A 152 6.21 2.45 -6.11
C TYR A 152 7.49 2.45 -6.95
N LYS A 153 8.48 1.60 -6.62
CA LYS A 153 9.71 1.46 -7.43
C LYS A 153 9.40 0.95 -8.84
N ILE A 154 8.55 -0.08 -8.95
CA ILE A 154 8.12 -0.62 -10.26
C ILE A 154 7.38 0.47 -11.06
N LEU A 155 6.45 1.19 -10.44
CA LEU A 155 5.71 2.27 -11.10
C LEU A 155 6.66 3.36 -11.60
N THR A 156 7.66 3.74 -10.81
CA THR A 156 8.65 4.75 -11.19
C THR A 156 9.44 4.31 -12.44
N ILE A 157 9.85 3.04 -12.51
CA ILE A 157 10.51 2.48 -13.70
C ILE A 157 9.57 2.55 -14.91
N CYS A 158 8.29 2.18 -14.75
CA CYS A 158 7.29 2.28 -15.82
C CYS A 158 7.12 3.72 -16.33
N ILE A 159 7.08 4.71 -15.42
CA ILE A 159 6.95 6.13 -15.80
C ILE A 159 8.15 6.59 -16.63
N VAL A 160 9.37 6.20 -16.26
CA VAL A 160 10.59 6.51 -17.04
C VAL A 160 10.62 5.79 -18.39
N LEU A 161 10.01 4.61 -18.48
CA LEU A 161 9.96 3.82 -19.71
C LEU A 161 9.06 4.44 -20.78
N ILE A 162 8.00 5.17 -20.39
CA ILE A 162 7.07 5.84 -21.30
C ILE A 162 7.76 6.77 -22.31
N PRO A 163 8.56 7.77 -21.92
CA PRO A 163 9.24 8.65 -22.88
C PRO A 163 10.27 7.90 -23.73
N ILE A 164 10.89 6.84 -23.22
CA ILE A 164 11.80 5.98 -24.00
C ILE A 164 11.03 5.28 -25.13
N ILE A 165 9.85 4.74 -24.85
CA ILE A 165 9.01 4.11 -25.87
C ILE A 165 8.56 5.15 -26.91
N ILE A 166 8.18 6.35 -26.48
CA ILE A 166 7.75 7.44 -27.38
C ILE A 166 8.89 7.91 -28.28
N THR A 167 10.12 8.02 -27.76
CA THR A 167 11.28 8.42 -28.56
C THR A 167 11.65 7.34 -29.58
N ILE A 168 11.69 6.07 -29.18
CA ILE A 168 11.93 4.95 -30.12
C ILE A 168 10.87 4.92 -31.22
N LYS A 169 9.60 5.17 -30.87
CA LYS A 169 8.51 5.30 -31.85
C LYS A 169 8.80 6.37 -32.90
N ALA A 170 9.50 7.45 -32.58
CA ALA A 170 9.82 8.50 -33.54
C ALA A 170 10.90 8.08 -34.56
N PHE A 171 11.70 7.06 -34.25
CA PHE A 171 12.74 6.51 -35.13
C PHE A 171 12.25 5.33 -36.00
N ILE A 172 11.03 4.84 -35.75
CA ILE A 172 10.33 3.80 -36.53
C ILE A 172 9.29 4.48 -37.42
#